data_AF-A0A1B6CSD2-F1
#
_entry.id   AF-A0A1B6CSD2-F1
#
_cell.length_a   1.000
_cell.length_b   1.000
_cell.length_c   1.000
_cell.angle_alpha   90.00
_cell.angle_beta   90.00
_cell.angle_gamma   90.00
#
_symmetry.space_group_name_H-M   'P 1'
#
loop_
_entity.id
_entity.type
_entity.pdbx_description
1 polymer ?
#
loop_
_entity_poly.entity_id
_entity_poly.type
_entity_poly.pdbx_seq_one_letter_code
_entity_poly.pdbx_strand_id
1 'polypeptide(L)'
;MTDEGVQHILTNVGKFKVRHPRTFMREPKKYKSSLPSTEVPHPGISYNPSYTDHQNLLNEVAEKEIKQLKEEEHLKRTTTDLFSKVTADEKMDTWLTEMSSCLQPDDADDQDIDGDYRAINPPTSFDKKKNSETETKTKRIKSIGVAKEDVTNRKEKSFRFV
;
A
#
# COMPACT_ATOMS: atom_id res chain seq x y z
N MET A 1 22.20 -27.59 -76.27
CA MET A 1 22.13 -26.24 -75.68
C MET A 1 22.36 -26.38 -74.19
N THR A 2 23.33 -25.66 -73.65
CA THR A 2 23.88 -25.87 -72.30
C THR A 2 22.95 -25.36 -71.20
N ASP A 3 22.83 -26.18 -70.15
CA ASP A 3 21.85 -26.14 -69.04
C ASP A 3 22.14 -25.04 -67.99
N GLU A 4 23.23 -24.29 -68.15
CA GLU A 4 23.72 -23.32 -67.16
C GLU A 4 22.92 -22.00 -67.16
N GLY A 5 22.35 -21.60 -68.30
CA GLY A 5 21.57 -20.37 -68.42
C GLY A 5 20.17 -20.43 -67.79
N VAL A 6 19.61 -21.63 -67.65
CA VAL A 6 18.26 -21.85 -67.12
C VAL A 6 18.24 -21.77 -65.59
N GLN A 7 19.30 -22.22 -64.91
CA GLN A 7 19.38 -22.23 -63.45
C GLN A 7 19.50 -20.82 -62.84
N HIS A 8 20.12 -19.87 -63.53
CA HIS A 8 20.32 -18.51 -63.02
C HIS A 8 19.02 -17.66 -63.04
N ILE A 9 18.06 -17.99 -63.92
CA ILE A 9 16.80 -17.23 -64.08
C ILE A 9 15.70 -17.76 -63.14
N LEU A 10 15.85 -18.98 -62.59
CA LEU A 10 14.81 -19.68 -61.81
C LEU A 10 15.04 -19.66 -60.29
N THR A 11 15.91 -18.80 -59.77
CA THR A 11 16.27 -18.78 -58.33
C THR A 11 15.13 -18.32 -57.40
N ASN A 12 14.03 -17.78 -57.95
CA ASN A 12 12.94 -17.13 -57.23
C ASN A 12 11.52 -17.48 -57.74
N VAL A 13 11.37 -18.55 -58.51
CA VAL A 13 10.05 -19.00 -59.00
C VAL A 13 9.53 -20.15 -58.15
N GLY A 14 8.50 -19.84 -57.35
CA GLY A 14 7.85 -20.76 -56.43
C GLY A 14 7.31 -20.02 -55.20
N LYS A 15 6.54 -20.71 -54.37
CA LYS A 15 6.08 -20.13 -53.09
C LYS A 15 7.26 -20.11 -52.12
N PHE A 16 7.77 -18.92 -51.80
CA PHE A 16 8.81 -18.78 -50.78
C PHE A 16 8.31 -19.33 -49.44
N LYS A 17 9.08 -20.25 -48.85
CA LYS A 17 8.80 -20.74 -47.51
C LYS A 17 9.25 -19.68 -46.49
N VAL A 18 8.38 -18.71 -46.23
CA VAL A 18 8.64 -17.62 -45.28
C VAL A 18 8.72 -18.21 -43.88
N ARG A 19 9.94 -18.26 -43.31
CA ARG A 19 10.15 -18.65 -41.92
C ARG A 19 9.94 -17.43 -41.05
N HIS A 20 8.98 -17.50 -40.12
CA HIS A 20 8.82 -16.45 -39.12
C HIS A 20 10.13 -16.28 -38.32
N PRO A 21 10.47 -15.07 -37.87
CA PRO A 21 11.63 -14.88 -37.02
C PRO A 21 11.47 -15.72 -35.74
N ARG A 22 12.58 -16.22 -35.18
CA ARG A 22 12.59 -17.05 -33.94
C ARG A 22 11.94 -16.34 -32.74
N THR A 23 11.81 -15.02 -32.79
CA THR A 23 11.18 -14.20 -31.75
C THR A 23 9.66 -14.20 -31.81
N PHE A 24 9.05 -14.56 -32.94
CA PHE A 24 7.58 -14.60 -33.09
C PHE A 24 6.91 -15.71 -32.28
N MET A 25 7.59 -16.86 -32.13
CA MET A 25 7.11 -18.00 -31.33
C MET A 25 7.52 -17.93 -29.85
N ARG A 26 8.21 -16.86 -29.43
CA ARG A 26 8.43 -16.61 -28.01
C ARG A 26 7.13 -16.04 -27.48
N GLU A 27 6.52 -16.70 -26.50
CA GLU A 27 5.34 -16.15 -25.84
C GLU A 27 5.61 -14.69 -25.46
N PRO A 28 4.75 -13.75 -25.89
CA PRO A 28 5.04 -12.34 -25.74
C PRO A 28 4.94 -11.96 -24.27
N LYS A 29 6.04 -12.04 -23.52
CA LYS A 29 6.14 -11.46 -22.17
C LYS A 29 5.73 -9.98 -22.15
N LYS A 30 5.84 -9.29 -23.29
CA LYS A 30 5.53 -7.86 -23.45
C LYS A 30 4.03 -7.53 -23.44
N TYR A 31 3.13 -8.48 -23.73
CA TYR A 31 1.67 -8.23 -23.83
C TYR A 31 0.84 -9.09 -22.88
N LYS A 32 1.49 -9.83 -21.97
CA LYS A 32 0.76 -10.54 -20.92
C LYS A 32 0.36 -9.53 -19.85
N SER A 33 -0.93 -9.43 -19.58
CA SER A 33 -1.42 -8.74 -18.38
C SER A 33 -0.81 -9.39 -17.15
N SER A 34 -0.41 -8.58 -16.17
CA SER A 34 0.03 -9.11 -14.87
C SER A 34 -1.13 -9.79 -14.12
N LEU A 35 -2.36 -9.42 -14.47
CA LEU A 35 -3.58 -9.95 -13.89
C LEU A 35 -4.12 -11.10 -14.74
N PRO A 36 -4.74 -12.12 -14.11
CA PRO A 36 -5.42 -13.18 -14.83
C PRO A 36 -6.59 -12.60 -15.64
N SER A 37 -6.95 -13.27 -16.73
CA SER A 37 -8.08 -12.84 -17.58
C SER A 37 -9.44 -12.91 -16.88
N THR A 38 -9.54 -13.67 -15.78
CA THR A 38 -10.75 -13.80 -14.98
C THR A 38 -10.35 -14.03 -13.54
N GLU A 39 -10.97 -13.31 -12.62
CA GLU A 39 -10.79 -13.50 -11.19
C GLU A 39 -11.71 -14.61 -10.69
N VAL A 40 -11.20 -15.46 -9.80
CA VAL A 40 -12.01 -16.52 -9.17
C VAL A 40 -12.83 -15.87 -8.06
N PRO A 41 -14.18 -16.00 -8.06
CA PRO A 41 -15.01 -15.41 -7.02
C PRO A 41 -14.76 -16.09 -5.68
N HIS A 42 -14.80 -15.31 -4.59
CA HIS A 42 -14.73 -15.86 -3.25
C HIS A 42 -15.99 -16.72 -2.95
N PRO A 43 -15.87 -17.89 -2.29
CA PRO A 43 -17.02 -18.77 -2.03
C PRO A 43 -18.12 -18.12 -1.18
N GLY A 44 -17.75 -17.18 -0.30
CA GLY A 44 -18.66 -16.36 0.48
C GLY A 44 -19.59 -15.44 -0.32
N ILE A 45 -19.38 -15.27 -1.63
CA ILE A 45 -20.24 -14.48 -2.54
C ILE A 45 -21.41 -15.32 -3.07
N SER A 46 -21.34 -16.65 -2.95
CA SER A 46 -22.43 -17.51 -3.39
C SER A 46 -23.72 -17.17 -2.64
N TYR A 47 -24.86 -17.45 -3.27
CA TYR A 47 -26.19 -17.17 -2.69
C TYR A 47 -26.45 -17.99 -1.40
N ASN A 48 -25.79 -19.15 -1.28
CA ASN A 48 -25.87 -20.02 -0.11
C ASN A 48 -24.46 -20.31 0.44
N PRO A 49 -23.79 -19.30 1.01
CA PRO A 49 -22.44 -19.47 1.50
C PRO A 49 -22.44 -20.22 2.83
N SER A 50 -21.35 -20.93 3.13
CA SER A 50 -21.11 -21.35 4.51
C SER A 50 -20.96 -20.11 5.39
N TYR A 51 -21.42 -20.19 6.64
CA TYR A 51 -21.26 -19.12 7.61
C TYR A 51 -19.80 -18.66 7.73
N THR A 52 -18.86 -19.60 7.75
CA THR A 52 -17.42 -19.32 7.83
C THR A 52 -16.92 -18.51 6.64
N ASP A 53 -17.36 -18.87 5.44
CA ASP A 53 -16.86 -18.29 4.19
C ASP A 53 -17.38 -16.87 4.02
N HIS A 54 -18.64 -16.62 4.42
CA HIS A 54 -19.20 -15.28 4.44
C HIS A 54 -18.49 -14.37 5.45
N GLN A 55 -18.26 -14.85 6.67
CA GLN A 55 -17.53 -14.05 7.69
C GLN A 55 -16.09 -13.75 7.28
N ASN A 56 -15.40 -14.72 6.67
CA ASN A 56 -14.06 -14.52 6.14
C ASN A 56 -14.04 -13.44 5.05
N LEU A 57 -15.02 -13.47 4.12
CA LEU A 57 -15.15 -12.45 3.09
C LEU A 57 -15.34 -11.05 3.68
N LEU A 58 -16.25 -10.90 4.66
CA LEU A 58 -16.51 -9.62 5.30
C LEU A 58 -15.27 -9.06 6.00
N ASN A 59 -14.53 -9.92 6.70
CA ASN A 59 -13.30 -9.53 7.38
C ASN A 59 -12.22 -9.09 6.38
N GLU A 60 -12.02 -9.84 5.30
CA GLU A 60 -11.04 -9.49 4.27
C GLU A 60 -11.38 -8.14 3.60
N VAL A 61 -12.66 -7.91 3.30
CA VAL A 61 -13.12 -6.63 2.74
C VAL A 61 -12.89 -5.50 3.74
N ALA A 62 -13.30 -5.67 5.00
CA ALA A 62 -13.11 -4.64 6.03
C ALA A 62 -11.64 -4.26 6.20
N GLU A 63 -10.72 -5.22 6.20
CA GLU A 63 -9.28 -4.96 6.27
C GLU A 63 -8.75 -4.17 5.07
N LYS A 64 -9.25 -4.45 3.86
CA LYS A 64 -8.88 -3.70 2.64
C LYS A 64 -9.41 -2.27 2.69
N GLU A 65 -10.67 -2.08 3.10
CA GLU A 65 -11.28 -0.76 3.25
C GLU A 65 -10.53 0.11 4.27
N ILE A 66 -10.16 -0.46 5.42
CA ILE A 66 -9.37 0.27 6.44
C ILE A 66 -8.02 0.72 5.90
N LYS A 67 -7.36 -0.09 5.05
CA LYS A 67 -6.08 0.29 4.41
C LYS A 67 -6.28 1.43 3.43
N GLN A 68 -7.28 1.33 2.56
CA GLN A 68 -7.59 2.39 1.58
C GLN A 68 -7.94 3.70 2.27
N LEU A 69 -8.76 3.67 3.33
CA LEU A 69 -9.13 4.86 4.09
C LEU A 69 -7.90 5.56 4.69
N LYS A 70 -6.93 4.82 5.23
CA LYS A 70 -5.67 5.38 5.75
C LYS A 70 -4.80 5.98 4.66
N GLU A 71 -4.74 5.34 3.49
CA GLU A 71 -4.00 5.85 2.33
C GLU A 71 -4.63 7.14 1.81
N GLU A 72 -5.96 7.20 1.73
CA GLU A 72 -6.71 8.39 1.35
C GLU A 72 -6.55 9.53 2.36
N GLU A 73 -6.62 9.24 3.67
CA GLU A 73 -6.39 10.23 4.72
C GLU A 73 -4.97 10.78 4.67
N HIS A 74 -3.98 9.90 4.47
CA HIS A 74 -2.60 10.32 4.29
C HIS A 74 -2.43 11.21 3.06
N LEU A 75 -3.05 10.84 1.94
CA LEU A 75 -2.99 11.63 0.72
C LEU A 75 -3.64 12.99 0.93
N LYS A 76 -4.88 13.04 1.46
CA LYS A 76 -5.57 14.30 1.78
C LYS A 76 -4.72 15.23 2.66
N ARG A 77 -4.12 14.69 3.71
CA ARG A 77 -3.23 15.44 4.62
C ARG A 77 -1.98 15.97 3.91
N THR A 78 -1.39 15.19 3.01
CA THR A 78 -0.12 15.54 2.35
C THR A 78 -0.29 16.40 1.11
N THR A 79 -1.46 16.36 0.45
CA THR A 79 -1.71 17.09 -0.79
C THR A 79 -2.76 18.18 -0.65
N THR A 80 -3.91 17.90 -0.04
CA THR A 80 -5.04 18.82 -0.08
C THR A 80 -4.99 19.79 1.09
N ASP A 81 -4.77 19.28 2.30
CA ASP A 81 -4.82 20.10 3.52
C ASP A 81 -3.60 21.03 3.62
N LEU A 82 -2.47 20.63 3.07
CA LEU A 82 -1.24 21.44 3.08
C LEU A 82 -1.28 22.59 2.06
N PHE A 83 -2.09 22.45 1.01
CA PHE A 83 -2.15 23.40 -0.11
C PHE A 83 -3.58 23.89 -0.31
N SER A 84 -3.97 24.92 0.45
CA SER A 84 -5.24 25.61 0.21
C SER A 84 -5.20 26.36 -1.12
N LYS A 85 -6.26 26.21 -1.91
CA LYS A 85 -6.46 27.06 -3.10
C LYS A 85 -7.08 28.36 -2.64
N VAL A 86 -6.25 29.40 -2.57
CA VAL A 86 -6.64 30.76 -2.21
C VAL A 86 -6.81 31.59 -3.48
N THR A 87 -7.87 32.40 -3.56
CA THR A 87 -8.06 33.35 -4.67
C THR A 87 -7.03 34.48 -4.62
N ALA A 88 -6.86 35.22 -5.71
CA ALA A 88 -5.90 36.32 -5.75
C ALA A 88 -6.22 37.39 -4.70
N ASP A 89 -7.50 37.68 -4.48
CA ASP A 89 -7.96 38.70 -3.52
C ASP A 89 -7.69 38.27 -2.08
N GLU A 90 -8.06 37.05 -1.69
CA GLU A 90 -7.77 36.49 -0.36
C GLU A 90 -6.27 36.41 -0.07
N LYS A 91 -5.45 36.17 -1.12
CA LYS A 91 -3.99 36.19 -1.00
C LYS A 91 -3.45 37.60 -0.71
N MET A 92 -4.06 38.63 -1.29
CA MET A 92 -3.69 40.01 -1.00
C MET A 92 -4.11 40.39 0.42
N ASP A 93 -5.32 40.05 0.84
CA ASP A 93 -5.81 40.33 2.21
C ASP A 93 -4.95 39.67 3.28
N THR A 94 -4.56 38.40 3.08
CA THR A 94 -3.63 37.70 3.98
C THR A 94 -2.25 38.36 4.01
N TRP A 95 -1.71 38.76 2.85
CA TRP A 95 -0.44 39.48 2.78
C TRP A 95 -0.50 40.85 3.49
N LEU A 96 -1.56 41.64 3.30
CA LEU A 96 -1.74 42.91 4.01
C LEU A 96 -1.80 42.70 5.53
N THR A 97 -2.56 41.69 5.97
CA THR A 97 -2.70 41.35 7.39
C THR A 97 -1.33 40.98 7.99
N GLU A 98 -0.59 40.08 7.34
CA GLU A 98 0.75 39.68 7.78
C GLU A 98 1.71 40.88 7.88
N MET A 99 1.72 41.77 6.88
CA MET A 99 2.59 42.96 6.87
C MET A 99 2.17 44.02 7.90
N SER A 100 0.89 44.10 8.22
CA SER A 100 0.37 45.03 9.22
C SER A 100 0.51 44.54 10.65
N SER A 101 0.64 43.22 10.87
CA SER A 101 0.70 42.63 12.21
C SER A 101 1.86 43.14 13.06
N CYS A 102 3.00 43.49 12.43
CA CYS A 102 4.16 44.05 13.13
C CYS A 102 3.98 45.53 13.55
N LEU A 103 2.86 46.17 13.18
CA LEU A 103 2.56 47.56 13.48
C LEU A 103 1.31 47.72 14.36
N GLN A 104 0.52 46.66 14.54
CA GLN A 104 -0.61 46.68 15.45
C GLN A 104 -0.09 46.61 16.90
N PRO A 105 -0.48 47.53 17.79
CA PRO A 105 -0.17 47.39 19.20
C PRO A 105 -0.85 46.12 19.72
N ASP A 106 -0.10 45.29 20.45
CA ASP A 106 -0.66 44.16 21.18
C ASP A 106 -1.65 44.69 22.23
N ASP A 107 -2.93 44.78 21.89
CA ASP A 107 -4.02 44.78 22.88
C ASP A 107 -4.16 43.33 23.40
N ALA A 108 -3.09 42.84 24.02
CA ALA A 108 -3.11 41.60 24.77
C ALA A 108 -3.82 41.90 26.10
N ASP A 109 -5.11 41.57 26.17
CA ASP A 109 -5.71 41.17 27.43
C ASP A 109 -4.90 39.95 27.92
N ASP A 110 -3.92 40.21 28.80
CA ASP A 110 -3.26 39.23 29.66
C ASP A 110 -4.35 38.57 30.53
N GLN A 111 -5.06 37.60 29.95
CA GLN A 111 -5.71 36.59 30.77
C GLN A 111 -4.60 35.70 31.29
N ASP A 112 -4.21 35.94 32.54
CA ASP A 112 -3.52 35.00 33.41
C ASP A 112 -4.25 33.64 33.34
N ILE A 113 -3.80 32.78 32.43
CA ILE A 113 -4.15 31.37 32.42
C ILE A 113 -3.25 30.74 33.49
N ASP A 114 -3.71 30.83 34.73
CA ASP A 114 -3.29 29.99 35.87
C ASP A 114 -3.69 28.52 35.61
N GLY A 115 -3.13 27.95 34.55
CA GLY A 115 -3.32 26.57 34.15
C GLY A 115 -1.98 25.89 34.10
N ASP A 116 -1.65 25.13 35.16
CA ASP A 116 -0.50 24.23 35.23
C ASP A 116 -0.17 23.64 33.84
N TYR A 117 0.98 24.00 33.30
CA TYR A 117 1.44 23.57 31.98
C TYR A 117 1.65 22.05 31.98
N ARG A 118 0.62 21.30 31.60
CA ARG A 118 0.68 19.85 31.43
C ARG A 118 1.13 19.56 30.01
N ALA A 119 2.42 19.26 29.85
CA ALA A 119 2.94 18.75 28.58
C ALA A 119 2.13 17.51 28.15
N ILE A 120 1.57 17.56 26.94
CA ILE A 120 0.74 16.49 26.35
C ILE A 120 1.47 15.13 26.37
N ASN A 121 2.81 15.14 26.34
CA ASN A 121 3.67 13.98 26.55
C ASN A 121 4.78 14.33 27.55
N PRO A 122 4.59 14.10 28.86
CA PRO A 122 5.63 14.38 29.84
C PRO A 122 6.84 13.45 29.59
N PRO A 123 8.07 13.93 29.79
CA PRO A 123 9.26 13.11 29.62
C PRO A 123 9.16 11.84 30.49
N THR A 124 9.39 10.68 29.89
CA THR A 124 9.41 9.42 30.63
C THR A 124 10.59 9.43 31.61
N SER A 125 10.37 9.22 32.90
CA SER A 125 11.47 9.09 33.87
C SER A 125 12.48 8.05 33.39
N PHE A 126 13.78 8.37 33.53
CA PHE A 126 14.89 7.47 33.24
C PHE A 126 14.77 6.14 33.99
N ASP A 127 14.11 6.13 35.15
CA ASP A 127 13.86 4.91 35.95
C ASP A 127 13.03 3.86 35.21
N LYS A 128 12.21 4.28 34.22
CA LYS A 128 11.38 3.39 33.41
C LYS A 128 12.10 2.90 32.15
N LYS A 129 13.33 3.34 31.90
CA LYS A 129 14.12 2.93 30.72
C LYS A 129 14.68 1.53 30.95
N LYS A 130 14.18 0.56 30.19
CA LYS A 130 14.73 -0.80 30.17
C LYS A 130 16.14 -0.79 29.56
N ASN A 131 17.08 -1.49 30.18
CA ASN A 131 18.39 -1.76 29.58
C ASN A 131 18.20 -2.69 28.35
N SER A 132 19.03 -2.53 27.31
CA SER A 132 19.04 -3.34 26.08
C SER A 132 18.95 -4.85 26.35
N GLU A 133 19.63 -5.35 27.38
CA GLU A 133 19.57 -6.77 27.76
C GLU A 133 18.18 -7.20 28.25
N THR A 134 17.53 -6.37 29.07
CA THR A 134 16.18 -6.64 29.57
C THR A 134 15.17 -6.59 28.42
N GLU A 135 15.36 -5.66 27.48
CA GLU A 135 14.52 -5.55 26.29
C GLU A 135 14.69 -6.78 25.38
N THR A 136 15.92 -7.23 25.15
CA THR A 136 16.23 -8.43 24.35
C THR A 136 15.64 -9.70 24.99
N LYS A 137 15.75 -9.85 26.33
CA LYS A 137 15.14 -10.97 27.07
C LYS A 137 13.62 -10.97 26.91
N THR A 138 12.95 -9.82 27.07
CA THR A 138 11.49 -9.73 26.92
C THR A 138 11.03 -10.04 25.49
N LYS A 139 11.73 -9.54 24.46
CA LYS A 139 11.46 -9.87 23.05
C LYS A 139 11.59 -11.38 22.79
N ARG A 140 12.63 -12.01 23.33
CA ARG A 140 12.86 -13.46 23.21
C ARG A 140 11.78 -14.30 23.91
N ILE A 141 11.34 -13.88 25.11
CA ILE A 141 10.25 -14.56 25.82
C ILE A 141 8.94 -14.44 25.03
N LYS A 142 8.63 -13.24 24.48
CA LYS A 142 7.45 -13.03 23.63
C LYS A 142 7.48 -13.91 22.37
N SER A 143 8.61 -13.95 21.65
CA SER A 143 8.70 -14.76 20.44
C SER A 143 8.59 -16.26 20.71
N ILE A 144 9.14 -16.73 21.84
CA ILE A 144 8.97 -18.12 22.29
C ILE A 144 7.51 -18.42 22.64
N GLY A 145 6.82 -17.48 23.29
CA GLY A 145 5.39 -17.61 23.62
C GLY A 145 4.53 -17.78 22.36
N VAL A 146 4.71 -16.88 21.38
CA VAL A 146 3.99 -16.93 20.10
C VAL A 146 4.26 -18.25 19.36
N ALA A 147 5.52 -18.67 19.30
CA ALA A 147 5.87 -19.94 18.64
C ALA A 147 5.23 -21.17 19.32
N LYS A 148 5.09 -21.15 20.65
CA LYS A 148 4.41 -22.23 21.39
C LYS A 148 2.91 -22.25 21.08
N GLU A 149 2.28 -21.09 21.04
CA GLU A 149 0.86 -20.92 20.72
C GLU A 149 0.54 -21.35 19.28
N ASP A 150 1.41 -21.03 18.32
CA ASP A 150 1.30 -21.50 16.93
C ASP A 150 1.38 -23.03 16.83
N VAL A 151 2.26 -23.66 17.63
CA VAL A 151 2.41 -25.12 17.65
C VAL A 151 1.19 -25.80 18.29
N THR A 152 0.63 -25.24 19.37
CA THR A 152 -0.59 -25.78 19.97
C THR A 152 -1.78 -25.65 19.02
N ASN A 153 -1.95 -24.49 18.38
CA ASN A 153 -3.01 -24.25 17.40
C ASN A 153 -2.89 -25.19 16.19
N ARG A 154 -1.67 -25.46 15.70
CA ARG A 154 -1.44 -26.45 14.62
C ARG A 154 -1.81 -27.87 15.05
N LYS A 155 -1.44 -28.29 16.27
CA LYS A 155 -1.78 -29.62 16.80
C LYS A 155 -3.29 -29.79 16.96
N GLU A 156 -3.98 -28.81 17.55
CA GLU A 156 -5.43 -28.83 17.69
C GLU A 156 -6.14 -28.89 16.33
N LYS A 157 -5.66 -28.12 15.35
CA LYS A 157 -6.20 -28.14 13.99
C LYS A 157 -5.99 -29.48 13.29
N SER A 158 -4.86 -30.15 13.52
CA SER A 158 -4.58 -31.49 12.99
C SER A 158 -5.42 -32.59 13.67
N PHE A 159 -5.69 -32.48 14.97
CA PHE A 159 -6.51 -33.44 15.71
C PHE A 159 -8.00 -33.32 15.37
N ARG A 160 -8.45 -32.13 14.97
CA ARG A 160 -9.84 -31.86 14.59
C ARG A 160 -10.22 -32.37 13.18
N PHE A 161 -9.24 -32.83 12.39
CA PHE A 161 -9.40 -33.28 11.01
C PHE A 161 -9.16 -34.80 10.83
N VAL A 162 -9.00 -35.53 11.93
CA VAL A 162 -8.98 -37.01 12.03
C VAL A 162 -10.24 -37.45 12.75
#